data_AF-A0A1S4CGP1-F1
#
_entry.id   AF-A0A1S4CGP1-F1
#
_cell.length_a   1.000
_cell.length_b   1.000
_cell.length_c   1.000
_cell.angle_alpha   90.00
_cell.angle_beta   90.00
_cell.angle_gamma   90.00
#
_symmetry.space_group_name_H-M   'P 1'
#
loop_
_entity.id
_entity.type
_entity.pdbx_description
1 polymer ?
#
loop_
_entity_poly.entity_id
_entity_poly.type
_entity_poly.pdbx_seq_one_letter_code
_entity_poly.pdbx_strand_id
1 'polypeptide(L)'
;MLKSQNMLVILIMLFALSPVYAFDYLLFVLQWPPSFYIKNKLYERWPDLLTSEVACKQGQSFWKDQYIKHGTCCASSYNQEQYFNLTIKLKDRFDLLKTLENHRIIKPGSTTTSNAKQIRNAIATVTKVFPSLKCFDIQETLYLEVANGRGGADMARVENV
;
A
#
# COMPACT_ATOMS: atom_id res chain seq x y z
N MET A 1 15.93 38.29 -27.56
CA MET A 1 15.32 37.62 -28.73
C MET A 1 16.30 36.58 -29.26
N LEU A 2 16.21 35.31 -28.81
CA LEU A 2 17.02 34.23 -29.38
C LEU A 2 16.45 33.87 -30.76
N LYS A 3 17.31 33.81 -31.78
CA LYS A 3 16.93 33.50 -33.17
C LYS A 3 16.29 32.10 -33.23
N SER A 4 15.19 31.99 -33.99
CA SER A 4 14.36 30.78 -34.18
C SER A 4 15.18 29.52 -34.54
N GLN A 5 16.29 29.68 -35.25
CA GLN A 5 17.20 28.59 -35.63
C GLN A 5 17.97 27.97 -34.44
N ASN A 6 18.11 28.68 -33.32
CA ASN A 6 18.82 28.21 -32.12
C ASN A 6 17.87 27.55 -31.10
N MET A 7 16.56 27.72 -31.26
CA MET A 7 15.54 27.14 -30.37
C MET A 7 15.41 25.63 -30.57
N LEU A 8 15.54 25.16 -31.83
CA LEU A 8 15.50 23.74 -32.17
C LEU A 8 16.74 22.99 -31.64
N VAL A 9 17.91 23.63 -31.68
CA VAL A 9 19.18 23.03 -31.20
C VAL A 9 19.19 22.92 -29.67
N ILE A 10 18.63 23.90 -28.95
CA ILE A 10 18.50 23.84 -27.49
C ILE A 10 17.56 22.71 -27.06
N LEU A 11 16.45 22.48 -27.79
CA LEU A 11 15.56 21.34 -27.56
C LEU A 11 16.28 20.00 -27.76
N ILE A 12 17.05 19.84 -28.83
CA ILE A 12 17.81 18.59 -29.11
C ILE A 12 18.87 18.34 -28.03
N MET A 13 19.55 19.38 -27.54
CA MET A 13 20.58 19.25 -26.49
C MET A 13 20.01 18.91 -25.11
N LEU A 14 18.78 19.33 -24.81
CA LEU A 14 18.08 18.95 -23.57
C LEU A 14 17.69 17.46 -23.56
N PHE A 15 17.38 16.88 -24.72
CA PHE A 15 17.12 15.44 -24.86
C PHE A 15 18.41 14.59 -24.86
N ALA A 16 19.54 15.14 -25.30
CA ALA A 16 20.82 14.41 -25.38
C ALA A 16 21.61 14.36 -24.05
N LEU A 17 21.36 15.29 -23.11
CA LEU A 17 22.04 15.33 -21.80
C LEU A 17 21.26 14.64 -20.67
N SER A 18 20.05 14.14 -20.93
CA SER A 18 19.22 13.42 -19.94
C SER A 18 18.55 12.11 -20.43
N PRO A 19 18.98 11.42 -21.50
CA PRO A 19 18.21 10.30 -22.05
C PRO A 19 18.24 9.06 -21.15
N VAL A 20 19.16 8.99 -20.17
CA VAL A 20 19.33 7.82 -19.31
C VAL A 20 18.46 7.88 -18.04
N TYR A 21 18.05 9.07 -17.59
CA TYR A 21 17.25 9.19 -16.36
C TYR A 21 15.78 9.50 -16.60
N ALA A 22 15.40 10.25 -17.65
CA ALA A 22 14.01 10.63 -17.84
C ALA A 22 13.13 9.53 -18.48
N PHE A 23 13.72 8.67 -19.32
CA PHE A 23 12.96 7.63 -20.03
C PHE A 23 12.61 6.41 -19.15
N ASP A 24 13.45 6.07 -18.17
CA ASP A 24 13.13 5.00 -17.21
C ASP A 24 11.96 5.39 -16.30
N TYR A 25 11.90 6.64 -15.82
CA TYR A 25 10.74 7.09 -15.02
C TYR A 25 9.43 7.12 -15.83
N LEU A 26 9.48 7.42 -17.13
CA LEU A 26 8.28 7.50 -17.95
C LEU A 26 7.75 6.11 -18.35
N LEU A 27 8.63 5.15 -18.63
CA LEU A 27 8.25 3.77 -18.99
C LEU A 27 7.71 2.98 -17.79
N PHE A 28 8.21 3.22 -16.58
CA PHE A 28 7.63 2.62 -15.36
C PHE A 28 6.22 3.14 -15.03
N VAL A 29 5.84 4.34 -15.50
CA VAL A 29 4.52 4.93 -15.26
C VAL A 29 3.45 4.41 -16.23
N LEU A 30 3.82 3.94 -17.42
CA LEU A 30 2.88 3.39 -18.41
C LEU A 30 2.42 1.96 -18.09
N GLN A 31 3.18 1.22 -17.28
CA GLN A 31 2.89 -0.16 -16.88
C GLN A 31 2.34 -0.25 -15.44
N TRP A 32 1.60 0.76 -14.99
CA TRP A 32 1.18 0.94 -13.60
C TRP A 32 -0.33 0.73 -13.37
N PRO A 33 -0.71 -0.23 -12.53
CA PRO A 33 -0.65 -1.67 -12.81
C PRO A 33 -1.62 -2.06 -13.96
N PRO A 34 -1.26 -3.00 -14.85
CA PRO A 34 -1.98 -3.14 -16.13
C PRO A 34 -3.21 -4.06 -16.09
N SER A 35 -3.38 -4.92 -15.07
CA SER A 35 -4.51 -5.87 -15.09
C SER A 35 -5.68 -5.38 -14.24
N PHE A 36 -6.84 -5.23 -14.87
CA PHE A 36 -8.14 -5.01 -14.20
C PHE A 36 -8.37 -6.01 -13.06
N TYR A 37 -7.89 -7.24 -13.24
CA TYR A 37 -7.97 -8.33 -12.27
C TYR A 37 -7.28 -8.02 -10.94
N ILE A 38 -6.03 -7.53 -10.95
CA ILE A 38 -5.31 -7.21 -9.70
C ILE A 38 -5.94 -6.01 -9.00
N LYS A 39 -6.39 -4.99 -9.73
CA LYS A 39 -7.02 -3.80 -9.15
C LYS A 39 -8.25 -4.13 -8.31
N ASN A 40 -9.11 -5.03 -8.79
CA ASN A 40 -10.29 -5.45 -8.04
C ASN A 40 -9.91 -6.22 -6.77
N LYS A 41 -8.92 -7.12 -6.85
CA LYS A 41 -8.45 -7.85 -5.67
C LYS A 41 -7.80 -6.94 -4.62
N LEU A 42 -7.02 -5.96 -5.07
CA LEU A 42 -6.41 -4.97 -4.19
C LEU A 42 -7.47 -4.11 -3.52
N TYR A 43 -8.49 -3.66 -4.24
CA TYR A 43 -9.58 -2.91 -3.62
C TYR A 43 -10.33 -3.72 -2.55
N GLU A 44 -10.61 -5.00 -2.82
CA GLU A 44 -11.31 -5.88 -1.86
C GLU A 44 -10.49 -6.11 -0.58
N ARG A 45 -9.16 -6.17 -0.67
CA ARG A 45 -8.27 -6.61 0.43
C ARG A 45 -7.47 -5.50 1.09
N TRP A 46 -7.12 -4.48 0.32
CA TRP A 46 -6.27 -3.36 0.70
C TRP A 46 -6.72 -2.05 0.02
N PRO A 47 -7.95 -1.59 0.27
CA PRO A 47 -8.46 -0.35 -0.29
C PRO A 47 -7.77 0.87 0.32
N ASP A 48 -7.78 1.96 -0.42
CA ASP A 48 -7.60 3.29 0.16
C ASP A 48 -8.86 3.65 0.95
N LEU A 49 -8.68 3.88 2.25
CA LEU A 49 -9.77 4.12 3.20
C LEU A 49 -10.24 5.58 3.20
N LEU A 50 -9.52 6.48 2.51
CA LEU A 50 -9.81 7.90 2.44
C LEU A 50 -10.54 8.30 1.16
N THR A 51 -10.73 7.37 0.22
CA THR A 51 -11.28 7.66 -1.11
C THR A 51 -12.39 6.67 -1.49
N SER A 52 -13.27 7.08 -2.43
CA SER A 52 -14.31 6.21 -2.96
C SER A 52 -13.71 5.08 -3.79
N GLU A 53 -14.46 3.98 -3.98
CA GLU A 53 -14.03 2.87 -4.84
C GLU A 53 -13.60 3.34 -6.24
N VAL A 54 -14.41 4.21 -6.84
CA VAL A 54 -14.15 4.74 -8.19
C VAL A 54 -12.84 5.51 -8.21
N ALA A 55 -12.64 6.42 -7.26
CA ALA A 55 -11.41 7.21 -7.15
C ALA A 55 -10.19 6.33 -6.86
N CYS A 56 -10.32 5.36 -5.95
CA CYS A 56 -9.28 4.41 -5.59
C CYS A 56 -8.84 3.56 -6.80
N LYS A 57 -9.78 2.93 -7.51
CA LYS A 57 -9.49 2.04 -8.64
C LYS A 57 -9.02 2.78 -9.89
N GLN A 58 -9.45 4.03 -10.11
CA GLN A 58 -9.02 4.84 -11.24
C GLN A 58 -7.64 5.48 -10.98
N GLY A 59 -7.49 6.17 -9.85
CA GLY A 59 -6.28 6.93 -9.53
C GLY A 59 -5.14 6.04 -9.04
N GLN A 60 -5.46 5.00 -8.25
CA GLN A 60 -4.49 4.02 -7.72
C GLN A 60 -3.30 4.64 -7.01
N SER A 61 -3.45 5.89 -6.53
CA SER A 61 -2.41 6.69 -5.90
C SER A 61 -1.87 6.01 -4.65
N PHE A 62 -2.76 5.47 -3.82
CA PHE A 62 -2.40 4.71 -2.63
C PHE A 62 -1.45 3.54 -2.96
N TRP A 63 -1.84 2.66 -3.89
CA TRP A 63 -0.99 1.51 -4.26
C TRP A 63 0.33 1.94 -4.92
N LYS A 64 0.32 3.05 -5.67
CA LYS A 64 1.52 3.65 -6.26
C LYS A 64 2.51 4.09 -5.21
N ASP A 65 2.03 4.84 -4.22
CA ASP A 65 2.87 5.32 -3.14
C ASP A 65 3.41 4.17 -2.30
N GLN A 66 2.58 3.14 -2.03
CA GLN A 66 3.02 1.95 -1.28
C GLN A 66 4.13 1.18 -2.00
N TYR A 67 3.99 0.96 -3.32
CA TYR A 67 5.04 0.29 -4.08
C TYR A 67 6.30 1.13 -4.18
N ILE A 68 6.20 2.42 -4.47
CA ILE A 68 7.36 3.31 -4.56
C ILE A 68 8.12 3.35 -3.23
N LYS A 69 7.41 3.43 -2.10
CA LYS A 69 8.01 3.49 -0.76
C LYS A 69 8.56 2.16 -0.26
N HIS A 70 7.92 1.04 -0.59
CA HIS A 70 8.24 -0.27 0.02
C HIS A 70 8.54 -1.36 -1.01
N GLY A 71 7.73 -1.47 -2.06
CA GLY A 71 7.90 -2.49 -3.09
C GLY A 71 9.22 -2.37 -3.87
N THR A 72 9.66 -1.16 -4.17
CA THR A 72 10.92 -0.91 -4.90
C THR A 72 12.15 -1.44 -4.16
N CYS A 73 12.12 -1.51 -2.82
CA CYS A 73 13.21 -2.08 -2.02
C CYS A 73 13.44 -3.58 -2.28
N CYS A 74 12.46 -4.28 -2.86
CA CYS A 74 12.55 -5.69 -3.20
C CYS A 74 12.44 -5.97 -4.70
N ALA A 75 12.56 -4.93 -5.55
CA ALA A 75 12.42 -5.03 -7.00
C ALA A 75 13.42 -6.02 -7.66
N SER A 76 14.56 -6.30 -7.02
CA SER A 76 15.52 -7.31 -7.46
C SER A 76 15.04 -8.75 -7.27
N SER A 77 14.08 -8.98 -6.38
CA SER A 77 13.55 -10.31 -6.02
C SER A 77 12.10 -10.51 -6.49
N TYR A 78 11.31 -9.45 -6.49
CA TYR A 78 9.90 -9.46 -6.87
C TYR A 78 9.63 -8.33 -7.84
N ASN A 79 9.09 -8.66 -9.01
CA ASN A 79 8.52 -7.63 -9.87
C ASN A 79 7.24 -7.04 -9.23
N GLN A 80 6.75 -5.95 -9.79
CA GLN A 80 5.58 -5.23 -9.26
C GLN A 80 4.34 -6.12 -9.09
N GLU A 81 4.06 -7.00 -10.07
CA GLU A 81 2.90 -7.89 -10.01
C GLU A 81 3.06 -8.92 -8.88
N GLN A 82 4.25 -9.47 -8.72
CA GLN A 82 4.59 -10.41 -7.65
C GLN A 82 4.50 -9.75 -6.28
N TYR A 83 4.92 -8.49 -6.14
CA TYR A 83 4.75 -7.71 -4.91
C TYR A 83 3.27 -7.63 -4.51
N PHE A 84 2.40 -7.17 -5.41
CA PHE A 84 0.96 -7.05 -5.10
C PHE A 84 0.28 -8.40 -4.85
N ASN A 85 0.64 -9.43 -5.63
CA ASN A 85 0.14 -10.78 -5.40
C ASN A 85 0.59 -11.34 -4.03
N LEU A 86 1.81 -11.03 -3.59
CA LEU A 86 2.30 -11.40 -2.28
C LEU A 86 1.50 -10.66 -1.19
N THR A 87 1.26 -9.37 -1.34
CA THR A 87 0.42 -8.59 -0.40
C THR A 87 -0.99 -9.19 -0.26
N ILE A 88 -1.66 -9.49 -1.38
CA ILE A 88 -2.97 -10.16 -1.38
C ILE A 88 -2.91 -11.49 -0.61
N LYS A 89 -1.89 -12.34 -0.89
CA LYS A 89 -1.71 -13.63 -0.21
C LYS A 89 -1.44 -13.49 1.29
N LEU A 90 -0.71 -12.46 1.71
CA LEU A 90 -0.43 -12.18 3.12
C LEU A 90 -1.70 -11.74 3.84
N LYS A 91 -2.46 -10.83 3.24
CA LYS A 91 -3.76 -10.37 3.76
C LYS A 91 -4.78 -11.51 3.91
N ASP A 92 -4.81 -12.45 2.96
CA ASP A 92 -5.69 -13.62 3.00
C ASP A 92 -5.22 -14.67 4.03
N ARG A 93 -3.90 -14.75 4.28
CA ARG A 93 -3.33 -15.68 5.26
C ARG A 93 -3.61 -15.23 6.70
N PHE A 94 -3.56 -13.93 6.97
CA PHE A 94 -3.72 -13.38 8.31
C PHE A 94 -5.02 -12.58 8.41
N ASP A 95 -6.11 -13.27 8.75
CA ASP A 95 -7.37 -12.60 9.08
C ASP A 95 -7.27 -11.96 10.47
N LEU A 96 -6.76 -10.72 10.49
CA LEU A 96 -6.54 -9.96 11.71
C LEU A 96 -7.85 -9.62 12.40
N LEU A 97 -8.91 -9.30 11.64
CA LEU A 97 -10.23 -9.04 12.22
C LEU A 97 -10.72 -10.28 12.97
N LYS A 98 -10.68 -11.45 12.32
CA LYS A 98 -11.12 -12.69 12.95
C LYS A 98 -10.27 -13.07 14.15
N THR A 99 -8.96 -12.83 14.07
CA THR A 99 -8.04 -13.04 15.18
C THR A 99 -8.42 -12.18 16.37
N LEU A 100 -8.69 -10.89 16.16
CA LEU A 100 -9.07 -9.97 17.22
C LEU A 100 -10.44 -10.34 17.82
N GLU A 101 -11.41 -10.77 17.01
CA GLU A 101 -12.70 -11.30 17.48
C GLU A 101 -12.53 -12.54 18.37
N ASN A 102 -11.75 -13.52 17.91
CA ASN A 102 -11.53 -14.78 18.61
C ASN A 102 -10.82 -14.55 19.96
N HIS A 103 -9.93 -13.56 20.02
CA HIS A 103 -9.28 -13.12 21.26
C HIS A 103 -10.14 -12.18 22.11
N ARG A 104 -11.38 -11.88 21.69
CA ARG A 104 -12.32 -10.97 22.36
C ARG A 104 -11.77 -9.56 22.57
N ILE A 105 -10.90 -9.13 21.68
CA ILE A 105 -10.30 -7.78 21.67
C ILE A 105 -11.29 -6.78 21.07
N ILE A 106 -11.92 -7.15 19.97
CA ILE A 106 -12.97 -6.36 19.33
C ILE A 106 -14.31 -7.07 19.49
N LYS A 107 -15.35 -6.27 19.75
CA LYS A 107 -16.73 -6.70 19.79
C LYS A 107 -17.59 -5.59 19.19
N PRO A 108 -18.41 -5.87 18.17
CA PRO A 108 -19.35 -4.89 17.65
C PRO A 108 -20.22 -4.33 18.77
N GLY A 109 -20.27 -2.99 18.91
CA GLY A 109 -21.07 -2.29 19.93
C GLY A 109 -20.50 -2.32 21.35
N SER A 110 -19.26 -2.76 21.56
CA SER A 110 -18.61 -2.69 22.88
C SER A 110 -17.83 -1.39 23.07
N THR A 111 -17.93 -0.81 24.27
CA THR A 111 -17.12 0.34 24.71
C THR A 111 -15.83 -0.09 25.41
N THR A 112 -15.45 -1.37 25.31
CA THR A 112 -14.29 -1.91 26.02
C THR A 112 -13.01 -1.45 25.32
N THR A 113 -12.27 -0.54 25.94
CA THR A 113 -10.98 -0.09 25.44
C THR A 113 -9.96 -1.23 25.47
N SER A 114 -9.56 -1.70 24.29
CA SER A 114 -8.52 -2.72 24.18
C SER A 114 -7.12 -2.09 24.25
N ASN A 115 -6.26 -2.59 25.12
CA ASN A 115 -4.89 -2.10 25.21
C ASN A 115 -4.06 -2.58 24.00
N ALA A 116 -3.24 -1.70 23.43
CA ALA A 116 -2.27 -2.01 22.38
C ALA A 116 -1.44 -3.29 22.63
N LYS A 117 -1.09 -3.61 23.88
CA LYS A 117 -0.41 -4.86 24.24
C LYS A 117 -1.25 -6.10 23.91
N GLN A 118 -2.55 -6.07 24.18
CA GLN A 118 -3.45 -7.18 23.92
C GLN A 118 -3.62 -7.40 22.40
N ILE A 119 -3.77 -6.31 21.65
CA ILE A 119 -3.80 -6.33 20.18
C ILE A 119 -2.51 -6.95 19.63
N ARG A 120 -1.34 -6.45 20.04
CA ARG A 120 -0.04 -7.02 19.62
C ARG A 120 0.09 -8.50 19.94
N ASN A 121 -0.32 -8.91 21.15
CA ASN A 121 -0.24 -10.30 21.58
C ASN A 121 -1.15 -11.20 20.75
N ALA A 122 -2.40 -10.79 20.50
CA ALA A 122 -3.34 -11.54 19.68
C ALA A 122 -2.81 -11.73 18.25
N ILE A 123 -2.34 -10.65 17.62
CA ILE A 123 -1.77 -10.71 16.27
C ILE A 123 -0.52 -11.59 16.22
N ALA A 124 0.37 -11.48 17.21
CA ALA A 124 1.59 -12.29 17.28
C ALA A 124 1.31 -13.81 17.35
N THR A 125 0.13 -14.23 17.81
CA THR A 125 -0.23 -15.67 17.82
C THR A 125 -0.34 -16.26 16.41
N VAL A 126 -0.81 -15.46 15.43
CA VAL A 126 -1.01 -15.88 14.04
C VAL A 126 0.16 -15.49 13.14
N THR A 127 0.78 -14.33 13.35
CA THR A 127 1.90 -13.85 12.51
C THR A 127 3.26 -14.39 12.96
N LYS A 128 3.37 -14.89 14.21
CA LYS A 128 4.64 -15.28 14.87
C LYS A 128 5.67 -14.15 14.98
N VAL A 129 5.23 -12.91 14.78
CA VAL A 129 6.04 -11.69 14.87
C VAL A 129 5.28 -10.66 15.68
N PHE A 130 5.98 -9.89 16.53
CA PHE A 130 5.36 -8.77 17.21
C PHE A 130 5.17 -7.60 16.23
N PRO A 131 3.92 -7.21 15.93
CA PRO A 131 3.69 -6.16 14.96
C PRO A 131 3.94 -4.78 15.57
N SER A 132 4.36 -3.84 14.71
CA SER A 132 4.19 -2.42 15.00
C SER A 132 2.72 -2.05 14.79
N LEU A 133 2.15 -1.27 15.72
CA LEU A 133 0.77 -0.79 15.62
C LEU A 133 0.79 0.72 15.43
N LYS A 134 0.04 1.19 14.45
CA LYS A 134 -0.30 2.60 14.31
C LYS A 134 -1.81 2.76 14.29
N CYS A 135 -2.30 3.63 15.15
CA CYS A 135 -3.71 3.94 15.29
C CYS A 135 -4.00 5.25 14.56
N PHE A 136 -5.05 5.25 13.75
CA PHE A 136 -5.58 6.45 13.12
C PHE A 136 -7.06 6.55 13.39
N ASP A 137 -7.52 7.73 13.77
CA ASP A 137 -8.94 8.05 13.82
C ASP A 137 -9.34 8.65 12.46
N ILE A 138 -10.17 7.93 11.72
CA ILE A 138 -10.75 8.42 10.47
C ILE A 138 -12.26 8.21 10.59
N GLN A 139 -13.01 9.32 10.62
CA GLN A 139 -14.48 9.30 10.70
C GLN A 139 -14.99 8.43 11.86
N GLU A 140 -14.43 8.62 13.07
CA GLU A 140 -14.82 7.91 14.29
C GLU A 140 -14.51 6.40 14.25
N THR A 141 -13.76 5.95 13.25
CA THR A 141 -13.31 4.56 13.11
C THR A 141 -11.80 4.48 13.34
N LEU A 142 -11.38 3.57 14.22
CA LEU A 142 -9.97 3.28 14.41
C LEU A 142 -9.43 2.41 13.27
N TYR A 143 -8.22 2.70 12.80
CA TYR A 143 -7.51 1.87 11.83
C TYR A 143 -6.21 1.37 12.40
N LEU A 144 -5.87 0.12 12.08
CA LEU A 144 -4.67 -0.53 12.55
C LEU A 144 -3.73 -0.83 11.38
N GLU A 145 -2.61 -0.10 11.31
CA GLU A 145 -1.52 -0.49 10.44
C GLU A 145 -0.62 -1.50 11.17
N VAL A 146 -0.45 -2.68 10.58
CA VAL A 146 0.30 -3.81 11.11
C VAL A 146 1.50 -4.06 10.21
N ALA A 147 2.69 -3.66 10.66
CA ALA A 147 3.92 -3.90 9.93
C ALA A 147 4.74 -5.03 10.58
N ASN A 148 5.17 -5.99 9.75
CA ASN A 148 6.16 -6.99 10.13
C ASN A 148 7.52 -6.60 9.55
N GLY A 149 8.60 -6.83 10.31
CA GLY A 149 9.98 -6.45 9.94
C GLY A 149 10.56 -7.10 8.67
N ARG A 150 9.74 -7.78 7.85
CA ARG A 150 10.11 -8.40 6.56
C ARG A 150 9.45 -7.73 5.34
N GLY A 151 8.91 -6.51 5.48
CA GLY A 151 8.58 -5.65 4.33
C GLY A 151 7.12 -5.66 3.86
N GLY A 152 6.16 -6.03 4.71
CA GLY A 152 4.73 -5.85 4.45
C GLY A 152 4.08 -5.06 5.58
N ALA A 153 3.54 -3.89 5.27
CA ALA A 153 2.58 -3.19 6.12
C ALA A 153 1.18 -3.60 5.65
N ASP A 154 0.51 -4.45 6.43
CA ASP A 154 -0.90 -4.75 6.22
C ASP A 154 -1.70 -3.69 6.99
N MET A 155 -2.41 -2.82 6.27
CA MET A 155 -3.40 -1.97 6.92
C MET A 155 -4.66 -2.80 7.14
N ALA A 156 -4.88 -3.23 8.38
CA ALA A 156 -6.13 -3.86 8.77
C ALA A 156 -7.13 -2.77 9.13
N ARG A 157 -8.28 -2.77 8.44
CA ARG A 157 -9.47 -2.10 8.95
C ARG A 157 -9.92 -2.87 10.20
N VAL A 158 -9.80 -2.24 11.36
CA VAL A 158 -10.26 -2.79 12.64
C VAL A 158 -11.25 -1.80 13.22
N GLU A 159 -12.52 -1.96 12.86
CA GLU A 159 -13.56 -1.07 13.34
C GLU A 159 -13.78 -1.26 14.86
N ASN A 160 -14.01 -0.15 15.58
CA ASN A 160 -14.44 -0.14 16.99
C ASN A 160 -13.46 -0.82 17.98
N VAL A 161 -12.28 -0.22 18.18
CA VAL A 161 -11.31 -0.60 19.25
C VAL A 161 -11.35 0.42 20.39
#